data_AF-A0AAE6V1I1-F1
#
_entry.id   AF-A0AAE6V1I1-F1
#
_cell.length_a   1.000
_cell.length_b   1.000
_cell.length_c   1.000
_cell.angle_alpha   90.00
_cell.angle_beta   90.00
_cell.angle_gamma   90.00
#
_symmetry.space_group_name_H-M   'P 1'
#
loop_
_entity.id
_entity.type
_entity.pdbx_description
1 polymer ?
#
loop_
_entity_poly.entity_id
_entity_poly.type
_entity_poly.pdbx_seq_one_letter_code
_entity_poly.pdbx_strand_id
1 'polypeptide(L)'
;MLVMSAGLLSRLDSVADLPMPMLSIANEVSPLLGVVMCLIIFGMIVNTAVGTVFSFLSRLLPAGTATFRWGSVITGVVAFGCSLVGFISLVGEVYPLFGYLGFVLMAAVLLAWVRRDRATKAAVA
;
A
#
# COMPACT_ATOMS: atom_id res chain seq x y z
N MET A 1 -11.84 -0.69 -12.71
CA MET A 1 -10.58 -1.43 -12.93
C MET A 1 -10.44 -1.89 -14.37
N LEU A 2 -11.28 -2.80 -14.90
CA LEU A 2 -11.18 -3.27 -16.30
C LEU A 2 -11.13 -2.14 -17.35
N VAL A 3 -12.04 -1.16 -17.28
CA VAL A 3 -12.06 -0.01 -18.22
C VAL A 3 -10.82 0.87 -18.09
N MET A 4 -10.31 1.06 -16.87
CA MET A 4 -9.10 1.85 -16.62
C MET A 4 -7.87 1.14 -17.18
N SER A 5 -7.73 -0.16 -16.91
CA SER A 5 -6.63 -0.97 -17.43
C SER A 5 -6.65 -1.03 -18.95
N ALA A 6 -7.83 -1.19 -19.57
CA ALA A 6 -7.97 -1.14 -21.02
C ALA A 6 -7.59 0.24 -21.61
N GLY A 7 -7.97 1.33 -20.93
CA GLY A 7 -7.60 2.69 -21.32
C GLY A 7 -6.11 3.00 -21.17
N LEU A 8 -5.43 2.42 -20.17
CA LEU A 8 -3.98 2.53 -20.03
C LEU A 8 -3.24 1.70 -21.10
N LEU A 9 -3.72 0.49 -21.37
CA LEU A 9 -3.16 -0.39 -22.39
C LEU A 9 -3.23 0.24 -23.79
N SER A 10 -4.29 1.02 -24.10
CA SER A 10 -4.44 1.67 -25.41
C SER A 10 -3.47 2.85 -25.65
N ARG A 11 -2.84 3.37 -24.59
CA ARG A 11 -1.82 4.44 -24.67
C ARG A 11 -0.51 4.08 -23.97
N LEU A 12 -0.21 2.79 -23.87
CA LEU A 12 0.95 2.26 -23.15
C LEU A 12 2.25 3.00 -23.52
N ASP A 13 2.46 3.23 -24.82
CA ASP A 13 3.67 3.87 -25.35
C ASP A 13 3.88 5.31 -24.85
N SER A 14 2.82 6.02 -24.44
CA SER A 14 2.92 7.41 -23.98
C SER A 14 2.83 7.56 -22.46
N VAL A 15 2.37 6.54 -21.73
CA VAL A 15 2.09 6.65 -20.29
C VAL A 15 2.85 5.65 -19.43
N ALA A 16 3.59 4.71 -20.01
CA ALA A 16 4.32 3.66 -19.27
C ALA A 16 5.34 4.21 -18.27
N ASP A 17 6.09 5.25 -18.65
CA ASP A 17 7.16 5.82 -17.82
C ASP A 17 6.66 6.91 -16.87
N LEU A 18 5.36 7.22 -16.90
CA LEU A 18 4.80 8.25 -16.04
C LEU A 18 4.60 7.71 -14.62
N PRO A 19 4.95 8.47 -13.58
CA PRO A 19 4.79 8.04 -12.20
C PRO A 19 3.32 7.80 -11.84
N MET A 20 2.41 8.64 -12.36
CA MET A 20 0.96 8.47 -12.15
C MET A 20 0.21 8.60 -13.48
N PRO A 21 0.19 7.53 -14.30
CA PRO A 21 -0.38 7.54 -15.65
C PRO A 21 -1.84 8.02 -15.69
N MET A 22 -2.65 7.55 -14.73
CA MET A 22 -4.06 7.93 -14.62
C MET A 22 -4.25 9.42 -14.30
N LEU A 23 -3.37 10.02 -13.49
CA LEU A 23 -3.41 11.44 -13.19
C LEU A 23 -3.00 12.28 -14.40
N SER A 24 -2.01 11.82 -15.18
CA SER A 24 -1.61 12.47 -16.43
C SER A 24 -2.77 12.51 -17.43
N ILE A 25 -3.44 11.37 -17.64
CA ILE A 25 -4.61 11.30 -18.52
C ILE A 25 -5.73 12.24 -18.04
N ALA A 26 -5.97 12.31 -16.73
CA ALA A 26 -6.95 13.24 -16.17
C ALA A 26 -6.59 14.72 -16.43
N ASN A 27 -5.30 15.05 -16.37
CA ASN A 27 -4.79 16.39 -16.64
C ASN A 27 -4.86 16.77 -18.14
N GLU A 28 -4.67 15.79 -19.03
CA GLU A 28 -4.85 15.96 -20.48
C GLU A 28 -6.32 16.25 -20.86
N VAL A 29 -7.27 15.62 -20.17
CA VAL A 29 -8.70 15.86 -20.40
C VAL A 29 -9.11 17.27 -19.95
N SER A 30 -8.65 17.69 -18.76
CA SER A 30 -8.87 19.03 -18.25
C SER A 30 -7.90 19.33 -17.10
N PRO A 31 -7.21 20.48 -17.11
CA PRO A 31 -6.33 20.87 -16.01
C PRO A 31 -7.06 20.95 -14.66
N LEU A 32 -8.32 21.37 -14.66
CA LEU A 32 -9.13 21.40 -13.44
C LEU A 32 -9.38 19.99 -12.90
N LEU A 33 -9.65 19.03 -13.79
CA LEU A 33 -9.83 17.64 -13.41
C LEU A 33 -8.53 17.06 -12.85
N GLY A 34 -7.39 17.38 -13.44
CA GLY A 34 -6.07 17.02 -12.92
C GLY A 34 -5.85 17.49 -11.49
N VAL A 35 -6.17 18.76 -11.18
CA VAL A 35 -6.06 19.31 -9.82
C VAL A 35 -6.99 18.59 -8.84
N VAL A 36 -8.26 18.38 -9.21
CA VAL A 36 -9.22 17.67 -8.36
C VAL A 36 -8.76 16.23 -8.09
N MET A 37 -8.28 15.52 -9.12
CA MET A 37 -7.76 14.16 -8.98
C MET A 37 -6.51 14.12 -8.10
N CYS A 38 -5.60 15.09 -8.23
CA CYS A 38 -4.43 15.21 -7.38
C CYS A 38 -4.82 15.32 -5.89
N LEU A 39 -5.78 16.19 -5.56
CA LEU A 39 -6.28 16.35 -4.19
C LEU A 39 -6.92 15.07 -3.65
N ILE A 40 -7.71 14.37 -4.47
CA ILE A 40 -8.36 13.11 -4.08
C ILE A 40 -7.31 12.02 -3.83
N ILE A 41 -6.36 11.83 -4.74
CA ILE A 41 -5.28 10.84 -4.59
C ILE A 41 -4.46 11.14 -3.34
N PHE A 42 -4.10 12.40 -3.13
CA PHE A 42 -3.38 12.82 -1.93
C PHE A 42 -4.16 12.50 -0.65
N GLY A 43 -5.45 12.84 -0.61
CA GLY A 43 -6.33 12.53 0.52
C GLY A 43 -6.43 11.02 0.79
N MET A 44 -6.53 10.19 -0.25
CA MET A 44 -6.56 8.73 -0.11
C MET A 44 -5.24 8.18 0.43
N ILE A 45 -4.10 8.68 -0.04
CA ILE A 45 -2.77 8.27 0.45
C ILE A 45 -2.63 8.59 1.94
N VAL A 46 -2.98 9.82 2.35
CA VAL A 46 -2.90 10.24 3.76
C VAL A 46 -3.85 9.41 4.62
N ASN A 47 -5.07 9.15 4.17
CA ASN A 47 -6.03 8.31 4.89
C ASN A 47 -5.48 6.89 5.17
N THR A 48 -4.91 6.24 4.16
CA THR A 48 -4.31 4.91 4.33
C THR A 48 -3.02 4.95 5.17
N ALA A 49 -2.18 5.97 4.99
CA ALA A 49 -0.95 6.13 5.75
C ALA A 49 -1.22 6.30 7.25
N VAL A 50 -2.18 7.15 7.62
CA VAL A 50 -2.57 7.36 9.02
C VAL A 50 -3.10 6.06 9.63
N GLY A 51 -3.97 5.33 8.92
CA GLY A 51 -4.52 4.08 9.42
C GLY A 51 -3.46 2.99 9.64
N THR A 52 -2.49 2.88 8.75
CA THR A 52 -1.41 1.89 8.85
C THR A 52 -0.38 2.23 9.93
N VAL A 53 0.03 3.50 10.04
CA VAL A 53 0.93 3.96 11.11
C VAL A 53 0.28 3.76 12.49
N PHE A 54 -1.00 4.11 12.63
CA PHE A 54 -1.75 3.86 13.87
C PHE A 54 -1.82 2.37 14.22
N SER A 55 -2.17 1.53 13.24
CA SER A 55 -2.26 0.08 13.42
C SER A 55 -0.92 -0.57 13.76
N PHE A 56 0.18 -0.03 13.23
CA PHE A 56 1.53 -0.46 13.56
C PHE A 56 1.92 -0.05 14.98
N LEU A 57 1.76 1.23 15.32
CA LEU A 57 2.16 1.75 16.63
C LEU A 57 1.34 1.17 17.77
N SER A 58 0.04 0.94 17.59
CA SER A 58 -0.82 0.34 18.60
C SER A 58 -0.42 -1.08 19.00
N ARG A 59 0.36 -1.79 18.18
CA ARG A 59 0.94 -3.10 18.51
C ARG A 59 2.22 -3.00 19.35
N LEU A 60 2.91 -1.86 19.30
CA LEU A 60 4.23 -1.65 19.93
C LEU A 60 4.14 -0.78 21.18
N LEU A 61 3.22 0.19 21.18
CA LEU A 61 3.10 1.25 22.19
C LEU A 61 1.65 1.30 22.69
N PRO A 62 1.43 1.45 24.01
CA PRO A 62 0.09 1.63 24.56
C PRO A 62 -0.56 2.90 24.02
N ALA A 63 -1.72 2.77 23.37
CA ALA A 63 -2.46 3.90 22.81
C ALA A 63 -2.85 4.92 23.90
N GLY A 64 -2.86 6.20 23.54
CA GLY A 64 -3.24 7.29 24.46
C GLY A 64 -2.14 7.78 25.41
N THR A 65 -0.94 7.19 25.37
CA THR A 65 0.21 7.61 26.18
C THR A 65 1.07 8.67 25.50
N ALA A 66 1.90 9.38 26.28
CA ALA A 66 2.88 10.33 25.74
C ALA A 66 3.89 9.65 24.80
N THR A 67 4.26 8.39 25.08
CA THR A 67 5.16 7.61 24.22
C THR A 67 4.52 7.26 22.89
N PHE A 68 3.21 7.00 22.84
CA PHE A 68 2.47 6.84 21.58
C PHE A 68 2.49 8.13 20.74
N ARG A 69 2.30 9.29 21.36
CA ARG A 69 2.36 10.59 20.66
C ARG A 69 3.73 10.85 20.05
N TRP A 70 4.79 10.67 20.82
CA TRP A 70 6.17 10.82 20.32
C TRP A 70 6.50 9.75 19.26
N GLY A 71 6.06 8.51 19.45
CA GLY A 71 6.22 7.43 18.47
C GLY A 71 5.56 7.76 17.12
N SER A 72 4.36 8.35 17.13
CA SER A 72 3.67 8.82 15.92
C SER A 72 4.44 9.92 15.20
N VAL A 73 4.98 10.90 15.95
CA VAL A 73 5.78 11.99 15.36
C VAL A 73 7.06 11.43 14.72
N ILE A 74 7.80 10.60 15.45
CA ILE A 74 9.05 9.99 14.95
C ILE A 74 8.77 9.16 13.70
N THR A 75 7.75 8.30 13.74
CA THR A 75 7.37 7.46 12.59
C THR A 75 6.93 8.31 11.40
N GLY A 76 6.21 9.42 11.65
CA GLY A 76 5.83 10.38 10.61
C GLY A 76 7.05 11.05 9.96
N VAL A 77 8.04 11.47 10.75
CA VAL A 77 9.29 12.07 10.25
C VAL A 77 10.08 11.05 9.42
N VAL A 78 10.17 9.80 9.88
CA VAL A 78 10.82 8.72 9.13
C VAL A 78 10.07 8.44 7.82
N ALA A 79 8.74 8.33 7.86
CA ALA A 79 7.92 8.11 6.67
C ALA A 79 8.06 9.25 5.65
N PHE A 80 8.13 10.49 6.12
CA PHE A 80 8.43 11.65 5.28
C PHE A 80 9.81 11.54 4.65
N GLY A 81 10.84 11.18 5.41
CA GLY A 81 12.18 10.93 4.85
C GLY A 81 12.18 9.85 3.77
N CYS A 82 11.48 8.73 4.00
CA CYS A 82 11.35 7.65 3.01
C CYS A 82 10.58 8.09 1.74
N SER A 83 9.67 9.06 1.84
CA SER A 83 8.92 9.57 0.68
C SER A 83 9.79 10.30 -0.35
N LEU A 84 11.00 10.72 0.04
CA LEU A 84 11.93 11.46 -0.82
C LEU A 84 12.67 10.58 -1.83
N VAL A 85 12.58 9.25 -1.72
CA VAL A 85 13.24 8.28 -2.63
C VAL A 85 12.69 8.33 -4.06
N GLY A 86 11.53 8.96 -4.25
CA GLY A 86 10.85 9.06 -5.54
C GLY A 86 9.83 7.96 -5.75
N PHE A 87 8.66 8.33 -6.30
CA PHE A 87 7.49 7.44 -6.35
C PHE A 87 7.72 6.15 -7.17
N ILE A 88 8.34 6.26 -8.35
CA ILE A 88 8.54 5.11 -9.26
C ILE A 88 9.45 4.07 -8.61
N SER A 89 10.61 4.49 -8.09
CA SER A 89 11.55 3.60 -7.40
C SER A 89 10.91 2.97 -6.17
N LEU A 90 10.20 3.78 -5.37
CA LEU A 90 9.53 3.29 -4.17
C LEU A 90 8.50 2.21 -4.51
N VAL A 91 7.59 2.47 -5.44
CA VAL A 91 6.56 1.50 -5.85
C VAL A 91 7.19 0.27 -6.51
N GLY A 92 8.19 0.48 -7.37
CA GLY A 92 8.89 -0.58 -8.10
C GLY A 92 9.65 -1.55 -7.22
N GLU A 93 10.11 -1.13 -6.04
CA GLU A 93 10.85 -1.99 -5.11
C GLU A 93 9.98 -2.49 -3.95
N VAL A 94 9.19 -1.60 -3.34
CA VAL A 94 8.41 -1.91 -2.15
C VAL A 94 7.23 -2.82 -2.46
N TYR A 95 6.53 -2.63 -3.59
CA TYR A 95 5.35 -3.45 -3.90
C TYR A 95 5.73 -4.91 -4.20
N PRO A 96 6.77 -5.21 -5.00
CA PRO A 96 7.25 -6.58 -5.15
C PRO A 96 7.70 -7.20 -3.83
N LEU A 97 8.43 -6.45 -2.99
CA LEU A 97 8.87 -6.95 -1.68
C LEU A 97 7.69 -7.40 -0.80
N PHE A 98 6.66 -6.56 -0.66
CA PHE A 98 5.45 -6.93 0.08
C PHE A 98 4.67 -8.06 -0.59
N GLY A 99 4.69 -8.14 -1.92
CA GLY A 99 4.13 -9.26 -2.68
C GLY A 99 4.78 -10.59 -2.30
N TYR A 100 6.11 -10.66 -2.32
CA TYR A 100 6.85 -11.86 -1.92
C TYR A 100 6.59 -12.24 -0.47
N LEU A 101 6.58 -11.27 0.44
CA LEU A 101 6.25 -11.51 1.85
C LEU A 101 4.82 -12.07 2.00
N GLY A 102 3.87 -11.53 1.25
CA GLY A 102 2.49 -12.01 1.20
C GLY A 102 2.38 -13.46 0.73
N PHE A 103 3.12 -13.84 -0.31
CA PHE A 103 3.17 -15.23 -0.78
C PHE A 103 3.75 -16.19 0.27
N VAL A 104 4.82 -15.79 0.96
CA VAL A 104 5.41 -16.59 2.05
C VAL A 104 4.41 -16.79 3.18
N LEU A 105 3.74 -15.71 3.64
CA LEU A 105 2.73 -15.78 4.69
C LEU A 105 1.53 -16.62 4.27
N MET A 106 1.06 -16.48 3.02
CA MET A 106 -0.05 -17.27 2.49
C MET A 106 0.30 -18.76 2.47
N ALA A 107 1.50 -19.13 2.02
CA ALA A 107 1.97 -20.52 2.07
C ALA A 107 2.03 -21.04 3.52
N ALA A 108 2.56 -20.26 4.46
CA ALA A 108 2.63 -20.63 5.87
C ALA A 108 1.24 -20.89 6.47
N VAL A 109 0.27 -20.01 6.19
CA VAL A 109 -1.12 -20.16 6.66
C VAL A 109 -1.79 -21.40 6.04
N LEU A 110 -1.62 -21.63 4.74
CA LEU A 110 -2.15 -22.81 4.05
C LEU A 110 -1.57 -24.12 4.64
N LEU A 111 -0.26 -24.16 4.87
CA LEU A 111 0.40 -25.31 5.49
C LEU A 111 -0.09 -25.54 6.93
N ALA A 112 -0.25 -24.49 7.72
CA ALA A 112 -0.79 -24.58 9.07
C ALA A 112 -2.23 -25.09 9.09
N TRP A 113 -3.07 -24.63 8.16
CA TRP A 113 -4.45 -25.06 8.01
C TRP A 113 -4.55 -26.56 7.66
N VAL A 114 -3.81 -27.01 6.65
CA VAL A 114 -3.77 -28.43 6.25
C VAL A 114 -3.22 -29.32 7.37
N ARG A 115 -2.21 -28.85 8.13
CA ARG A 115 -1.66 -29.60 9.27
C ARG A 115 -2.67 -29.72 10.43
N ARG A 116 -3.42 -28.66 10.73
CA ARG A 116 -4.45 -28.67 11.78
C ARG A 116 -5.58 -29.65 11.45
N ASP A 117 -6.02 -29.72 10.20
CA ASP A 117 -7.06 -30.67 9.78
C ASP A 117 -6.58 -32.12 9.86
N ARG A 118 -5.30 -32.40 9.58
CA ARG A 118 -4.73 -33.74 9.73
C ARG A 118 -4.57 -34.15 11.20
N ALA A 119 -4.13 -33.24 12.07
CA ALA A 119 -4.00 -33.51 13.50
C ALA A 119 -5.37 -33.73 14.16
N THR A 120 -6.40 -32.98 13.74
CA THR A 120 -7.77 -33.15 14.26
C THR A 120 -8.38 -34.49 13.81
N LYS A 121 -8.14 -34.92 12.57
CA LYS A 121 -8.62 -36.23 12.08
C LYS A 121 -7.90 -37.42 12.72
N ALA A 122 -6.61 -37.30 13.02
CA ALA A 122 -5.82 -38.34 13.68
C ALA A 122 -6.13 -38.49 15.18
N ALA A 123 -6.67 -37.47 15.84
CA ALA A 123 -7.06 -37.51 17.25
C ALA A 123 -8.48 -38.06 17.49
N VAL A 124 -9.28 -38.22 16.43
CA VAL A 124 -10.67 -38.69 16.47
C VAL A 124 -10.80 -40.13 15.94
N ALA A 125 -9.74 -40.68 15.35
CA ALA A 125 -9.62 -42.09 14.92
C ALA A 125 -8.89 -42.92 15.98
#